data_AF-A0AAV7XTJ3-F1
#
_entry.id   AF-A0AAV7XTJ3-F1
#
_cell.length_a   1.000
_cell.length_b   1.000
_cell.length_c   1.000
_cell.angle_alpha   90.00
_cell.angle_beta   90.00
_cell.angle_gamma   90.00
#
_symmetry.space_group_name_H-M   'P 1'
#
loop_
_entity.id
_entity.type
_entity.pdbx_description
1 polymer ?
#
loop_
_entity_poly.entity_id
_entity_poly.type
_entity_poly.pdbx_seq_one_letter_code
_entity_poly.pdbx_strand_id
1 'polypeptide(L)'
;MTLQVYRGIPYAMPPVGSLRFMPPVSGAQWQGVRLAQHYPAVCPQRLPDIGNETAAVQRMPRGRLDALRRLLPLLANQSEDCLYLNIYAPTEGESTDGAEWFDRFFHSQFSETIMFI
;
A
#
# COMPACT_ATOMS: atom_id res chain seq x y z
N MET A 1 12.44 -17.17 12.76
CA MET A 1 12.18 -16.27 11.63
C MET A 1 10.90 -15.51 11.93
N THR A 2 11.00 -14.20 12.06
CA THR A 2 9.85 -13.30 12.29
C THR A 2 9.58 -12.47 11.03
N LEU A 3 8.45 -11.79 10.96
CA LEU A 3 8.09 -10.92 9.83
C LEU A 3 7.83 -9.52 10.37
N GLN A 4 8.61 -8.55 9.91
CA GLN A 4 8.34 -7.14 10.14
C GLN A 4 7.40 -6.63 9.04
N VAL A 5 6.40 -5.84 9.44
CA VAL A 5 5.34 -5.36 8.56
C VAL A 5 5.17 -3.86 8.73
N TYR A 6 5.33 -3.13 7.64
CA TYR A 6 5.13 -1.68 7.56
C TYR A 6 4.03 -1.40 6.55
N ARG A 7 3.03 -0.61 6.93
CA ARG A 7 1.86 -0.32 6.09
C ARG A 7 1.65 1.18 5.95
N GLY A 8 1.30 1.61 4.75
CA GLY A 8 1.00 3.01 4.47
C GLY A 8 2.22 3.93 4.39
N ILE A 9 3.33 3.43 3.84
CA ILE A 9 4.52 4.24 3.56
C ILE A 9 4.31 5.03 2.26
N PRO A 10 4.27 6.38 2.27
CA PRO A 10 4.11 7.15 1.04
C PRO A 10 5.36 7.02 0.16
N TYR A 11 5.16 6.79 -1.14
CA TYR A 11 6.28 6.73 -2.10
C TYR A 11 6.30 7.89 -3.10
N ALA A 12 5.21 8.66 -3.18
CA ALA A 12 5.07 9.81 -4.05
C ALA A 12 4.11 10.84 -3.44
N MET A 13 4.12 12.07 -3.96
CA MET A 13 3.14 13.09 -3.59
C MET A 13 1.72 12.68 -4.07
N PRO A 14 0.66 13.04 -3.34
CA PRO A 14 -0.71 12.76 -3.75
C PRO A 14 -1.02 13.36 -5.14
N PRO A 15 -1.53 12.58 -6.11
CA PRO A 15 -1.80 13.03 -7.48
C PRO A 15 -3.13 13.81 -7.58
N VAL A 16 -3.32 14.79 -6.70
CA VAL A 16 -4.51 15.62 -6.60
C VAL A 16 -4.28 17.02 -7.19
N GLY A 17 -5.36 17.72 -7.55
CA GLY A 17 -5.29 19.09 -8.03
C GLY A 17 -4.40 19.21 -9.29
N SER A 18 -3.37 20.06 -9.22
CA SER A 18 -2.42 20.29 -10.32
C SER A 18 -1.51 19.10 -10.63
N LEU A 19 -1.41 18.11 -9.73
CA LEU A 19 -0.64 16.89 -9.94
C LEU A 19 -1.47 15.77 -10.59
N ARG A 20 -2.78 15.98 -10.77
CA ARG A 20 -3.64 14.98 -11.43
C ARG A 20 -3.21 14.83 -12.89
N PHE A 21 -3.05 13.58 -13.32
CA PHE A 21 -2.55 13.20 -14.65
C PHE A 21 -1.10 13.62 -14.96
N MET A 22 -0.35 14.04 -13.95
CA MET A 22 1.09 14.24 -14.06
C MET A 22 1.84 12.97 -13.64
N PRO A 23 3.11 12.81 -14.07
CA PRO A 23 3.99 11.78 -13.52
C PRO A 23 4.07 11.89 -11.98
N PRO A 24 4.22 10.76 -11.25
CA PRO A 24 4.42 10.80 -9.81
C PRO A 24 5.65 11.65 -9.45
N VAL A 25 5.46 12.57 -8.53
CA VAL A 25 6.53 13.41 -7.97
C VAL A 25 7.01 12.77 -6.67
N SER A 26 8.31 12.80 -6.41
CA SER A 26 8.91 12.30 -5.18
C SER A 26 8.17 12.83 -3.94
N GLY A 27 7.82 11.93 -3.02
CA GLY A 27 7.04 12.27 -1.83
C GLY A 27 7.76 13.29 -0.93
N ALA A 28 6.98 14.05 -0.15
CA ALA A 28 7.54 14.91 0.87
C ALA A 28 8.27 14.07 1.92
N GLN A 29 9.52 14.43 2.21
CA GLN A 29 10.24 13.87 3.34
C GLN A 29 9.51 14.25 4.63
N TRP A 30 9.34 13.30 5.54
CA TRP A 30 8.79 13.56 6.87
C TRP A 30 9.91 13.66 7.89
N GLN A 31 9.68 14.41 8.96
CA GLN A 31 10.63 14.58 10.06
C GLN A 31 10.30 13.58 11.17
N GLY A 32 11.31 12.87 11.66
CA GLY A 32 11.16 11.90 12.76
C GLY A 32 10.45 10.60 12.37
N VAL A 33 9.90 9.91 13.36
CA VAL A 33 9.32 8.57 13.18
C VAL A 33 7.87 8.64 12.70
N ARG A 34 7.56 7.92 11.62
CA ARG A 34 6.20 7.75 11.10
C ARG A 34 5.63 6.40 11.53
N LEU A 35 4.40 6.42 12.06
CA LEU A 35 3.69 5.20 12.43
C LEU A 35 3.12 4.49 11.19
N ALA A 36 3.69 3.34 10.82
CA ALA A 36 3.35 2.58 9.62
C ALA A 36 2.57 1.28 9.94
N GLN A 37 1.45 1.39 10.65
CA GLN A 37 0.69 0.23 11.15
C GLN A 37 -0.65 0.01 10.46
N HIS A 38 -1.14 1.01 9.71
CA HIS A 38 -2.49 1.03 9.16
C HIS A 38 -2.46 0.99 7.64
N TYR A 39 -3.47 0.33 7.05
CA TYR A 39 -3.62 0.37 5.60
C TYR A 39 -4.08 1.78 5.16
N PRO A 40 -3.43 2.36 4.14
CA PRO A 40 -3.82 3.64 3.56
C PRO A 40 -5.11 3.48 2.73
N ALA A 41 -5.66 4.61 2.26
CA ALA A 41 -6.73 4.56 1.26
C ALA A 41 -6.22 3.90 -0.03
N VAL A 42 -7.08 3.12 -0.68
CA VAL A 42 -6.80 2.57 -2.01
C VAL A 42 -7.12 3.60 -3.09
N CYS A 43 -6.55 3.44 -4.28
CA CYS A 43 -6.85 4.35 -5.37
C CYS A 43 -8.30 4.23 -5.83
N PRO A 44 -8.85 5.26 -6.49
CA PRO A 44 -10.21 5.23 -6.98
C PRO A 44 -10.41 4.08 -7.98
N GLN A 45 -11.34 3.18 -7.67
CA GLN A 45 -11.67 1.99 -8.45
C GLN A 45 -13.19 1.83 -8.53
N ARG A 46 -13.68 1.50 -9.73
CA ARG A 46 -15.09 1.14 -9.92
C ARG A 46 -15.32 -0.30 -9.46
N LEU A 47 -15.72 -0.46 -8.21
CA LEU A 47 -16.07 -1.76 -7.64
C LEU A 47 -17.41 -2.25 -8.25
N PRO A 48 -17.54 -3.54 -8.58
CA PRO A 48 -18.81 -4.08 -9.06
C PRO A 48 -19.80 -4.20 -7.90
N ASP A 49 -21.07 -3.91 -8.18
CA ASP A 49 -22.15 -4.07 -7.22
C ASP A 49 -22.44 -5.56 -6.97
N ILE A 50 -22.33 -5.96 -5.70
CA ILE A 50 -22.62 -7.31 -5.22
C ILE A 50 -23.75 -7.35 -4.17
N GLY A 51 -24.47 -6.25 -3.97
CA GLY A 51 -25.57 -6.20 -3.00
C GLY A 51 -26.67 -7.22 -3.32
N ASN A 52 -26.85 -7.53 -4.61
CA ASN A 52 -27.70 -8.63 -5.08
C ASN A 52 -26.84 -9.80 -5.58
N GLU A 53 -26.78 -10.87 -4.78
CA GLU A 53 -26.00 -12.07 -5.11
C GLU A 53 -26.49 -12.78 -6.38
N THR A 54 -27.80 -12.89 -6.59
CA THR A 54 -28.35 -13.55 -7.78
C THR A 54 -27.90 -12.83 -9.05
N ALA A 55 -27.94 -11.50 -9.07
CA ALA A 55 -27.45 -10.69 -10.18
C ALA A 55 -25.92 -10.74 -10.31
N ALA A 56 -25.19 -10.80 -9.18
CA ALA A 56 -23.73 -10.88 -9.19
C ALA A 56 -23.24 -12.21 -9.78
N VAL A 57 -23.82 -13.35 -9.38
CA VAL A 57 -23.43 -14.69 -9.88
C VAL A 57 -23.73 -14.86 -11.37
N GLN A 58 -24.72 -14.15 -11.91
CA GLN A 58 -24.96 -14.10 -13.36
C GLN A 58 -23.83 -13.36 -14.12
N ARG A 59 -23.18 -12.39 -13.47
CA ARG A 59 -22.14 -11.55 -14.08
C ARG A 59 -20.73 -12.05 -13.79
N MET A 60 -20.52 -12.85 -12.73
CA MET A 60 -19.21 -13.36 -12.35
C MET A 60 -19.28 -14.75 -11.69
N PRO A 61 -18.23 -15.58 -11.83
CA PRO A 61 -18.16 -16.87 -11.13
C PRO A 61 -18.22 -16.72 -9.61
N ARG A 62 -18.77 -17.73 -8.92
CA ARG A 62 -18.89 -17.74 -7.45
C ARG A 62 -17.56 -17.50 -6.73
N GLY A 63 -16.47 -18.13 -7.17
CA GLY A 63 -15.15 -17.91 -6.58
C GLY A 63 -14.67 -16.45 -6.67
N ARG A 64 -15.03 -15.73 -7.74
CA ARG A 64 -14.74 -14.29 -7.87
C ARG A 64 -15.60 -13.46 -6.93
N LEU A 65 -16.88 -13.80 -6.79
CA LEU A 65 -17.77 -13.15 -5.83
C LEU A 65 -17.26 -13.32 -4.39
N ASP A 66 -16.85 -14.53 -4.02
CA ASP A 66 -16.31 -14.82 -2.69
C ASP A 66 -14.98 -14.11 -2.42
N ALA A 67 -14.10 -14.06 -3.42
CA ALA A 67 -12.86 -13.28 -3.34
C ALA A 67 -13.15 -11.79 -3.14
N LEU A 68 -14.09 -11.24 -3.92
CA LEU A 68 -14.46 -9.83 -3.82
C LEU A 68 -15.10 -9.51 -2.46
N ARG A 69 -15.99 -10.36 -1.96
CA ARG A 69 -16.59 -10.22 -0.62
C ARG A 69 -15.55 -10.07 0.49
N ARG A 70 -14.44 -10.82 0.40
CA ARG A 70 -13.33 -10.75 1.36
C ARG A 70 -12.52 -9.46 1.21
N LEU A 71 -12.39 -8.94 0.00
CA LEU A 71 -11.57 -7.76 -0.30
C LEU A 71 -12.32 -6.44 -0.08
N LEU A 72 -13.64 -6.41 -0.24
CA LEU A 72 -14.43 -5.18 -0.19
C LEU A 72 -14.20 -4.31 1.06
N PRO A 73 -14.07 -4.86 2.29
CA PRO A 73 -13.76 -4.04 3.46
C PRO A 73 -12.42 -3.31 3.34
N LEU A 74 -11.44 -3.91 2.66
CA LEU A 74 -10.11 -3.33 2.41
C LEU A 74 -10.13 -2.30 1.27
N LEU A 75 -11.11 -2.39 0.37
CA LEU A 75 -11.25 -1.51 -0.81
C LEU A 75 -12.27 -0.37 -0.60
N ALA A 76 -12.94 -0.34 0.56
CA ALA A 76 -14.01 0.62 0.84
C ALA A 76 -13.49 2.06 0.98
N ASN A 77 -12.32 2.25 1.60
CA ASN A 77 -11.71 3.56 1.78
C ASN A 77 -10.90 3.94 0.53
N GLN A 78 -11.50 4.73 -0.36
CA GLN A 78 -10.85 5.19 -1.60
C GLN A 78 -10.54 6.68 -1.56
N SER A 79 -9.37 7.06 -2.09
CA SER A 79 -8.94 8.45 -2.21
C SER A 79 -8.01 8.61 -3.42
N GLU A 80 -7.96 9.80 -4.03
CA GLU A 80 -6.88 10.12 -4.98
C GLU A 80 -5.51 10.20 -4.28
N ASP A 81 -5.48 10.49 -2.97
CA ASP A 81 -4.31 10.30 -2.11
C ASP A 81 -4.15 8.82 -1.74
N CYS A 82 -3.57 8.04 -2.65
CA CYS A 82 -3.43 6.59 -2.53
C CYS A 82 -2.02 6.04 -2.88
N LEU A 83 -1.02 6.91 -3.09
CA LEU A 83 0.33 6.51 -3.51
C LEU A 83 1.19 6.05 -2.32
N TYR A 84 0.82 4.88 -1.78
CA TYR A 84 1.46 4.27 -0.62
C TYR A 84 1.85 2.81 -0.90
N LEU A 85 2.88 2.33 -0.19
CA LEU A 85 3.34 0.95 -0.21
C LEU A 85 3.17 0.29 1.16
N ASN A 86 3.04 -1.03 1.12
CA ASN A 86 3.15 -1.89 2.29
C ASN A 86 4.39 -2.79 2.09
N ILE A 87 5.20 -2.93 3.12
CA ILE A 87 6.49 -3.62 3.09
C ILE A 87 6.44 -4.77 4.10
N TYR A 88 6.81 -5.96 3.65
CA TYR A 88 6.82 -7.19 4.45
C TYR A 88 8.22 -7.76 4.38
N ALA A 89 8.96 -7.64 5.48
CA ALA A 89 10.38 -7.93 5.57
C ALA A 89 10.61 -9.13 6.50
N PRO A 90 11.13 -10.26 6.02
CA PRO A 90 11.50 -11.36 6.90
C PRO A 90 12.72 -10.98 7.74
N THR A 91 12.71 -11.36 9.02
CA THR A 91 13.83 -11.13 9.93
C THR A 91 14.38 -12.44 10.50
N GLU A 92 15.70 -12.61 10.40
CA GLU A 92 16.45 -13.75 10.94
C GLU A 92 17.11 -13.37 12.28
N GLY A 93 16.76 -14.10 13.34
CA GLY A 93 17.40 -13.96 14.67
C GLY A 93 17.21 -12.61 15.37
N GLU A 94 17.73 -12.50 16.60
CA GLU A 94 17.90 -11.23 17.33
C GLU A 94 18.98 -10.38 16.65
N SER A 95 18.76 -9.92 15.42
CA SER A 95 19.48 -8.75 14.92
C SER A 95 18.83 -7.54 15.58
N THR A 96 19.51 -6.93 16.53
CA THR A 96 19.06 -5.72 17.25
C THR A 96 18.82 -4.52 16.32
N ASP A 97 19.19 -4.61 15.04
CA ASP A 97 19.05 -3.54 14.04
C ASP A 97 18.21 -3.97 12.82
N GLY A 98 16.88 -4.05 13.00
CA GLY A 98 15.95 -4.17 11.87
C GLY A 98 16.00 -2.98 10.90
N ALA A 99 16.47 -1.82 11.37
CA ALA A 99 16.70 -0.63 10.54
C ALA A 99 17.82 -0.84 9.51
N GLU A 100 18.91 -1.51 9.90
CA GLU A 100 20.08 -1.68 9.03
C GLU A 100 19.79 -2.65 7.87
N TRP A 101 18.98 -3.70 8.09
CA TRP A 101 18.50 -4.55 7.00
C TRP A 101 17.61 -3.79 6.04
N PHE A 102 16.71 -2.96 6.57
CA PHE A 102 15.79 -2.16 5.76
C PHE A 102 16.56 -1.20 4.85
N ASP A 103 17.55 -0.50 5.41
CA ASP A 103 18.43 0.40 4.65
C ASP A 103 19.19 -0.34 3.56
N ARG A 104 19.80 -1.50 3.86
CA ARG A 104 20.55 -2.31 2.87
C ARG A 104 19.64 -2.89 1.78
N PHE A 105 18.44 -3.36 2.12
CA PHE A 105 17.48 -3.89 1.15
C PHE A 105 16.94 -2.78 0.24
N PHE A 106 16.58 -1.63 0.81
CA PHE A 106 16.12 -0.49 0.01
C PHE A 106 17.20 0.06 -0.91
N HIS A 107 18.43 0.22 -0.44
CA HIS A 107 19.55 0.71 -1.27
C HIS A 107 19.94 -0.27 -2.39
N SER A 108 19.74 -1.57 -2.22
CA SER A 108 20.07 -2.58 -3.25
C SER A 108 18.99 -2.76 -4.32
N GLN A 109 17.72 -2.47 -4.00
CA GLN A 109 16.58 -2.62 -4.93
C GLN A 109 16.14 -1.28 -5.55
N PHE A 110 16.31 -0.17 -4.84
CA PHE A 110 15.91 1.16 -5.28
C PHE A 110 17.18 2.01 -5.45
N SER A 111 17.77 1.89 -6.63
CA SER A 111 18.82 2.79 -7.11
C SER A 111 18.34 4.24 -7.01
N GLU A 112 18.97 4.98 -6.09
CA GLU A 112 18.89 6.42 -5.84
C GLU A 112 17.62 6.95 -5.12
N THR A 113 17.87 7.48 -3.92
CA THR A 113 17.04 8.45 -3.18
C THR A 113 15.77 7.89 -2.52
N ILE A 114 15.94 6.99 -1.56
CA ILE A 114 15.16 7.06 -0.33
C ILE A 114 16.16 7.32 0.79
N MET A 115 16.42 8.61 1.03
CA MET A 115 17.15 9.08 2.19
C MET A 115 16.24 8.85 3.40
N PHE A 116 16.54 7.81 4.16
CA PHE A 116 16.09 7.71 5.54
C PHE A 116 16.86 8.81 6.31
N ILE A 117 16.14 9.83 6.73
CA ILE A 117 16.56 10.74 7.80
C ILE A 117 16.08 10.18 9.13
#